data_AF-A0A9W6D4N9-F1
#
_entry.id   AF-A0A9W6D4N9-F1
#
_cell.length_a   1.000
_cell.length_b   1.000
_cell.length_c   1.000
_cell.angle_alpha   90.00
_cell.angle_beta   90.00
_cell.angle_gamma   90.00
#
_symmetry.space_group_name_H-M   'P 1'
#
loop_
_entity.id
_entity.type
_entity.pdbx_description
1 polymer ?
#
loop_
_entity_poly.entity_id
_entity_poly.type
_entity_poly.pdbx_seq_one_letter_code
_entity_poly.pdbx_strand_id
1 'polypeptide(L)' 'MKSQDDAKKQNAPRRTGLEMNCHRCGRALPLLHPHIMVERMDENENLICEWCYEEYYASKNKD' A
#
# COMPACT_ATOMS: atom_id res chain seq x y z
N MET A 1 22.60 17.34 41.02
CA MET A 1 22.97 16.20 40.15
C MET A 1 21.72 15.77 39.39
N LYS A 2 21.75 15.86 38.06
CA LYS A 2 20.62 15.58 37.16
C LYS A 2 20.98 14.26 36.46
N SER A 3 20.32 13.17 36.83
CA SER A 3 20.44 11.90 36.12
C SER A 3 19.09 11.61 35.48
N GLN A 4 19.13 11.53 34.16
CA GLN A 4 17.98 11.49 33.26
C GLN A 4 17.36 10.09 33.28
N ASP A 5 16.04 10.06 33.43
CA ASP A 5 15.18 8.92 33.17
C ASP A 5 15.43 8.33 31.78
N ASP A 6 15.84 7.05 31.75
CA ASP A 6 15.92 6.20 30.57
C ASP A 6 14.52 5.99 29.96
N ALA A 7 14.16 6.85 29.02
CA ALA A 7 13.01 6.67 28.15
C ALA A 7 13.23 5.44 27.26
N LYS A 8 12.62 4.33 27.66
CA LYS A 8 12.36 3.09 26.93
C LYS A 8 11.94 3.39 25.48
N LYS A 9 12.91 3.43 24.56
CA LYS A 9 12.67 3.55 23.11
C LYS A 9 11.94 2.29 22.64
N GLN A 10 10.64 2.44 22.47
CA GLN A 10 9.79 1.47 21.80
C GLN A 10 10.31 1.30 20.37
N ASN A 11 10.70 0.06 20.02
CA ASN A 11 11.02 -0.36 18.66
C ASN A 11 9.74 -0.33 17.81
N ALA A 12 9.26 0.87 17.45
CA ALA A 12 8.32 0.99 16.36
C ALA A 12 9.09 0.65 15.06
N PRO A 13 8.64 -0.34 14.26
CA PRO A 13 9.28 -0.61 12.98
C PRO A 13 9.28 0.71 12.18
N ARG A 14 10.47 1.13 11.77
CA ARG A 14 10.62 2.31 10.91
C ARG A 14 9.81 2.03 9.67
N ARG A 15 8.73 2.78 9.44
CA ARG A 15 8.03 2.81 8.16
C ARG A 15 9.05 3.29 7.12
N THR A 16 9.73 2.34 6.50
CA THR A 16 10.53 2.60 5.30
C THR A 16 9.51 3.14 4.31
N GLY A 17 9.56 4.42 3.96
CA GLY A 17 8.54 5.13 3.15
C GLY A 17 8.38 4.65 1.71
N LEU A 18 8.53 3.35 1.48
CA LEU A 18 8.39 2.61 0.24
C LEU A 18 7.10 1.78 0.23
N GLU A 19 6.17 2.00 1.16
CA GLU A 19 4.87 1.31 1.15
C GLU A 19 4.01 1.86 0.01
N MET A 20 3.79 1.06 -1.03
CA MET A 20 2.80 1.36 -2.06
C MET A 20 1.42 0.98 -1.53
N ASN A 21 0.44 1.87 -1.63
CA ASN A 21 -0.91 1.62 -1.14
C ASN A 21 -1.92 1.70 -2.28
N CYS A 22 -2.98 0.90 -2.20
CA CYS A 22 -4.11 0.99 -3.10
C CYS A 22 -4.81 2.34 -2.94
N HIS A 23 -5.01 3.05 -4.04
CA HIS A 23 -5.70 4.34 -4.04
C HIS A 23 -7.16 4.25 -3.56
N ARG A 24 -7.87 3.15 -3.86
CA ARG A 24 -9.29 2.97 -3.49
C ARG A 24 -9.51 2.54 -2.04
N CYS A 25 -8.77 1.55 -1.56
CA CYS A 25 -9.04 0.94 -0.25
C CYS A 25 -7.93 1.20 0.79
N GLY A 26 -6.84 1.86 0.42
CA GLY A 26 -5.73 2.21 1.31
C GLY A 26 -4.88 1.02 1.79
N ARG A 27 -5.19 -0.21 1.34
CA ARG A 27 -4.40 -1.40 1.72
C ARG A 27 -3.01 -1.33 1.10
N ALA A 28 -2.00 -1.77 1.85
CA ALA A 28 -0.65 -1.95 1.34
C ALA A 28 -0.67 -2.95 0.18
N LEU A 29 -0.05 -2.56 -0.92
CA LEU A 29 0.16 -3.39 -2.09
C LEU A 29 1.47 -4.16 -1.88
N PRO A 30 1.50 -5.47 -2.21
CA PRO A 30 2.73 -6.22 -2.13
C PRO A 30 3.74 -5.61 -3.09
N LEU A 31 4.90 -5.20 -2.55
CA LEU A 31 6.07 -4.81 -3.34
C LEU A 31 6.64 -6.07 -4.00
N LEU A 32 6.02 -6.52 -5.08
CA LEU A 32 6.55 -7.59 -5.89
C LEU A 32 7.74 -7.07 -6.69
N HIS A 33 8.71 -7.95 -6.97
CA HIS A 33 9.82 -7.63 -7.85
C HIS A 33 9.28 -7.03 -9.17
N PRO A 34 9.88 -5.99 -9.75
CA PRO A 34 9.32 -5.27 -10.91
C PRO A 34 9.05 -6.17 -12.13
N HIS A 35 9.73 -7.31 -12.25
CA HIS A 35 9.46 -8.32 -13.30
C HIS A 35 8.24 -9.22 -13.04
N ILE A 36 7.62 -9.11 -11.86
CA ILE A 36 6.48 -9.91 -11.40
C ILE A 36 5.28 -9.00 -11.12
N MET A 37 5.49 -7.69 -10.99
CA MET A 37 4.43 -6.74 -10.67
C MET A 37 3.54 -6.52 -11.90
N VAL A 38 2.32 -7.03 -11.83
CA VAL A 38 1.25 -6.62 -12.76
C VAL A 38 0.70 -5.29 -12.26
N GLU A 39 1.00 -4.22 -12.98
CA GLU A 39 0.46 -2.88 -12.72
C GLU A 39 -1.06 -2.90 -12.93
N ARG A 40 -1.81 -2.54 -11.88
CA ARG A 40 -3.28 -2.45 -11.92
C ARG A 40 -3.65 -1.02 -11.56
N MET A 41 -4.30 -0.32 -12.49
CA MET A 41 -4.63 1.09 -12.35
C MET A 41 -6.13 1.34 -12.50
N ASP A 42 -6.63 2.40 -11.87
CA ASP A 42 -7.98 2.91 -12.16
C ASP A 42 -7.99 3.84 -13.39
N GLU A 43 -9.18 4.36 -13.75
CA GLU A 43 -9.36 5.27 -14.91
C GLU A 43 -8.56 6.57 -14.85
N ASN A 44 -8.10 6.96 -13.67
CA ASN A 44 -7.26 8.13 -13.43
C ASN A 44 -5.79 7.74 -13.21
N GLU A 45 -5.38 6.56 -13.68
CA GLU A 45 -4.00 6.07 -13.62
C GLU A 45 -3.44 5.88 -12.19
N ASN A 46 -4.30 5.83 -11.16
CA ASN A 46 -3.82 5.51 -9.81
C ASN A 46 -3.69 4.01 -9.60
N LEU A 47 -2.63 3.61 -8.89
CA LEU A 47 -2.39 2.22 -8.52
C LEU A 47 -3.49 1.70 -7.59
N ILE A 48 -4.09 0.56 -7.94
CA ILE A 48 -5.13 -0.12 -7.16
C ILE A 48 -4.77 -1.58 -6.92
N CYS A 49 -5.37 -2.19 -5.90
CA CYS A 49 -5.19 -3.60 -5.64
C CYS A 49 -6.00 -4.46 -6.63
N GLU A 50 -5.62 -5.73 -6.74
CA GLU A 50 -6.32 -6.73 -7.54
C GLU A 50 -7.83 -6.75 -7.29
N TRP A 51 -8.24 -6.78 -6.03
CA TRP A 51 -9.64 -6.81 -5.64
C TRP A 51 -10.42 -5.61 -6.17
N CYS A 52 -9.87 -4.39 -5.98
CA CYS A 52 -10.50 -3.17 -6.48
C CYS A 52 -10.50 -3.09 -8.01
N TYR A 53 -9.50 -3.67 -8.66
CA TYR A 53 -9.42 -3.78 -10.11
C TYR A 53 -10.48 -4.73 -10.65
N GLU A 54 -10.63 -5.91 -10.06
CA GLU A 54 -11.66 -6.90 -10.42
C GLU A 54 -13.07 -6.33 -10.23
N GLU A 55 -13.36 -5.71 -9.08
CA GLU A 55 -14.67 -5.07 -8.86
C GLU A 55 -14.97 -3.99 -9.91
N TYR A 56 -13.97 -3.17 -10.22
CA TYR A 56 -14.10 -2.11 -11.23
C TYR A 56 -14.40 -2.67 -12.62
N TYR A 57 -13.62 -3.65 -13.10
CA TYR A 57 -13.81 -4.21 -14.45
C TYR A 57 -14.97 -5.22 -14.55
N ALA A 58 -15.29 -5.95 -13.48
CA ALA A 58 -16.47 -6.81 -13.43
C ALA A 58 -17.77 -5.99 -13.50
N SER A 59 -17.75 -4.74 -13.03
CA SER A 59 -18.89 -3.82 -13.17
C SER A 59 -19.05 -3.26 -14.59
N LYS A 60 -17.94 -3.12 -15.34
CA LYS A 60 -17.93 -2.54 -16.69
C LYS A 60 -18.29 -3.54 -17.79
N ASN A 61 -18.07 -4.84 -17.58
CA ASN A 61 -18.32 -5.90 -18.57
C ASN A 61 -19.72 -6.54 -18.46
N LYS A 62 -20.69 -5.87 -17.84
CA LYS A 62 -22.08 -6.34 -17.68
C LYS A 62 -23.07 -5.63 -18.63
N ASP A 63 -22.57 -5.02 -19.70
CA ASP A 63 -23.39 -4.40 -20.76
C ASP A 63 -23.40 -5.29 -22.02
#